data_AF-A0A2V2UE79-F1
#
_entry.id   AF-A0A2V2UE79-F1
#
_cell.length_a   1.000
_cell.length_b   1.000
_cell.length_c   1.000
_cell.angle_alpha   90.00
_cell.angle_beta   90.00
_cell.angle_gamma   90.00
#
_symmetry.space_group_name_H-M   'P 1'
#
loop_
_entity.id
_entity.type
_entity.pdbx_description
1 polymer ?
#
loop_
_entity_poly.entity_id
_entity_poly.type
_entity_poly.pdbx_seq_one_letter_code
_entity_poly.pdbx_strand_id
1 'polypeptide(L)' 'MTTILYSCITGCIAMEGYCVKCKSKREMKDEKKVTMKNGKPATQGICTVCGTKMFKIGK' A
#
# COMPACT_ATOMS: atom_id res chain seq x y z
N MET A 1 -24.33 -18.89 -16.45
CA MET A 1 -24.36 -18.73 -14.97
C MET A 1 -22.97 -18.70 -14.32
N THR A 2 -21.86 -18.69 -15.07
CA THR A 2 -20.48 -18.76 -14.50
C THR A 2 -19.57 -17.58 -14.84
N THR A 3 -20.02 -16.59 -15.63
CA THR A 3 -19.18 -15.47 -16.10
C THR A 3 -19.38 -14.14 -15.37
N ILE A 4 -20.33 -14.03 -14.44
CA ILE A 4 -20.66 -12.75 -13.76
C ILE A 4 -19.84 -12.53 -12.47
N LEU A 5 -19.13 -13.55 -11.96
CA LEU A 5 -18.41 -13.45 -10.69
C LEU A 5 -16.92 -13.07 -10.81
N TYR A 6 -16.32 -13.18 -11.99
CA TYR A 6 -14.88 -12.94 -12.16
C TYR A 6 -14.51 -11.47 -12.40
N SER A 7 -15.49 -10.61 -12.67
CA SER A 7 -15.26 -9.22 -13.11
C SER A 7 -15.21 -8.20 -11.96
N CYS A 8 -15.62 -8.57 -10.74
CA CYS A 8 -15.76 -7.62 -9.62
C CYS A 8 -14.62 -7.67 -8.60
N ILE A 9 -13.69 -8.64 -8.69
CA ILE A 9 -12.72 -8.91 -7.62
C ILE A 9 -11.37 -8.18 -7.84
N THR A 10 -11.06 -7.76 -9.06
CA THR A 10 -9.75 -7.15 -9.39
C THR A 10 -9.73 -5.62 -9.25
N GLY A 11 -10.54 -5.08 -8.34
CA GLY A 11 -10.49 -3.67 -7.94
C GLY A 11 -9.67 -3.49 -6.68
N CYS A 12 -8.39 -3.88 -6.71
CA CYS A 12 -7.46 -3.64 -5.61
C CYS A 12 -7.32 -2.12 -5.46
N ILE A 13 -7.99 -1.54 -4.46
CA ILE A 13 -7.85 -0.13 -4.10
C ILE A 13 -6.42 0.02 -3.58
N ALA A 14 -5.48 0.29 -4.47
CA ALA A 14 -4.08 0.41 -4.12
C ALA A 14 -3.86 1.81 -3.51
N MET A 15 -3.54 1.92 -2.23
CA MET A 15 -3.10 3.20 -1.71
C MET A 15 -1.75 3.55 -2.31
N GLU A 16 -1.69 4.75 -2.85
CA GLU A 16 -0.44 5.32 -3.30
C GLU A 16 0.38 5.86 -2.12
N GLY A 17 1.64 5.44 -2.07
CA GLY A 17 2.67 5.91 -1.16
C GLY A 17 3.85 6.51 -1.90
N TYR A 18 4.61 7.36 -1.23
CA TYR A 18 5.86 7.89 -1.80
C TYR A 18 7.01 6.93 -1.49
N CYS A 19 7.60 6.35 -2.53
CA CYS A 19 8.76 5.47 -2.37
C CYS A 19 10.04 6.30 -2.37
N VAL A 20 10.77 6.32 -1.25
CA VAL A 20 12.03 7.07 -1.13
C VAL A 20 13.12 6.52 -2.07
N LYS A 21 13.11 5.20 -2.34
CA LYS A 21 14.07 4.56 -3.25
C LYS A 21 13.77 4.89 -4.73
N CYS A 22 12.50 4.87 -5.12
CA CYS A 22 12.10 5.21 -6.49
C CYS A 22 11.91 6.72 -6.71
N LYS A 23 11.93 7.52 -5.63
CA LYS A 23 11.65 8.97 -5.60
C LYS A 23 10.33 9.36 -6.29
N SER A 24 9.38 8.43 -6.33
CA SER A 24 8.11 8.57 -7.03
C SER A 24 6.96 8.06 -6.18
N LYS A 25 5.75 8.56 -6.42
CA LYS A 25 4.51 7.96 -5.90
C LYS A 25 4.30 6.60 -6.57
N ARG A 26 3.98 5.58 -5.79
CA ARG A 26 3.78 4.19 -6.23
C ARG A 26 2.71 3.54 -5.38
N GLU A 27 2.06 2.55 -5.97
CA GLU A 27 1.13 1.67 -5.27
C GLU A 27 1.84 0.92 -4.14
N MET A 28 1.22 0.95 -2.97
CA MET A 28 1.64 0.15 -1.83
C MET A 28 0.87 -1.17 -1.84
N LYS A 29 1.61 -2.27 -1.75
CA LYS A 29 1.08 -3.61 -1.53
C LYS A 29 1.12 -3.93 -0.04
N ASP A 30 0.17 -4.76 0.42
CA ASP A 30 0.13 -5.24 1.81
C ASP A 30 0.13 -4.11 2.85
N GLU A 31 -0.76 -3.13 2.64
CA GLU A 31 -0.91 -1.98 3.53
C GLU A 31 -1.40 -2.41 4.92
N LYS A 32 -0.71 -1.96 5.96
CA LYS A 32 -1.00 -2.25 7.37
C LYS A 32 -0.87 -0.99 8.18
N LYS A 33 -1.90 -0.66 8.96
CA LYS A 33 -1.79 0.38 9.99
C LYS A 33 -0.88 -0.13 11.10
N VAL A 34 0.23 0.55 11.32
CA VAL A 34 1.20 0.24 12.36
C VAL A 34 1.40 1.48 13.22
N THR A 35 1.47 1.28 14.53
CA THR A 35 1.86 2.36 15.45
C THR A 35 3.38 2.33 15.58
N MET A 36 4.04 3.42 15.23
CA MET A 36 5.49 3.54 15.37
C MET A 36 5.89 3.52 16.84
N LYS A 37 7.17 3.22 17.14
CA LYS A 37 7.72 3.27 18.51
C LYS A 37 7.55 4.64 19.19
N ASN A 38 7.38 5.70 18.40
CA ASN A 38 7.11 7.07 18.86
C ASN A 38 5.61 7.35 19.10
N GLY A 39 4.76 6.33 19.15
CA GLY A 39 3.32 6.43 19.46
C GLY A 39 2.45 7.03 18.34
N LYS A 40 3.03 7.36 17.18
CA LYS A 40 2.28 7.93 16.04
C LYS A 40 1.73 6.82 15.14
N PRO A 41 0.46 6.91 14.69
CA PRO A 41 -0.07 6.01 13.70
C PRO A 41 0.64 6.24 12.35
N ALA A 42 0.92 5.15 11.65
CA ALA A 42 1.47 5.17 10.32
C ALA A 42 0.87 4.02 9.51
N THR A 43 0.79 4.18 8.20
CA THR A 43 0.48 3.07 7.28
C THR A 43 1.78 2.54 6.72
N GLN A 44 2.10 1.29 7.01
CA GLN A 44 3.21 0.57 6.40
C GLN A 44 2.70 -0.18 5.17
N GLY A 45 3.46 -0.18 4.09
CA GLY A 45 3.19 -0.99 2.90
C GLY A 45 4.49 -1.44 2.25
N ILE A 46 4.39 -2.13 1.13
CA ILE A 46 5.53 -2.64 0.35
C ILE A 46 5.47 -2.03 -1.05
N CYS A 47 6.60 -1.51 -1.53
CA CYS A 47 6.69 -1.04 -2.90
C CYS A 47 6.62 -2.22 -3.89
N THR A 48 5.73 -2.16 -4.88
CA THR A 48 5.60 -3.18 -5.93
C THR A 48 6.82 -3.29 -6.85
N VAL A 49 7.63 -2.23 -6.96
CA VAL A 49 8.80 -2.18 -7.85
C VAL A 49 10.08 -2.58 -7.14
N CYS A 50 10.37 -1.97 -5.98
CA CYS A 50 11.64 -2.18 -5.28
C CYS A 50 11.54 -3.13 -4.09
N GLY A 51 10.34 -3.62 -3.74
CA GLY A 51 10.11 -4.50 -2.59
C GLY A 51 10.41 -3.87 -1.23
N THR A 52 10.81 -2.60 -1.18
CA THR A 52 11.18 -1.93 0.06
C THR A 52 9.94 -1.57 0.85
N LYS A 53 9.99 -1.75 2.18
CA LYS A 53 8.94 -1.31 3.09
C LYS A 53 8.82 0.21 3.04
N MET A 54 7.64 0.68 2.68
CA MET A 54 7.28 2.09 2.64
C MET A 54 6.42 2.41 3.85
N PHE A 55 6.62 3.60 4.41
CA PHE A 55 5.82 4.09 5.53
C PHE A 55 5.21 5.42 5.13
N LYS A 56 3.88 5.48 5.14
CA LYS A 56 3.11 6.71 4.98
C LYS A 56 2.66 7.15 6.37
N ILE A 57 3.33 8.18 6.89
CA ILE A 57 2.93 8.84 8.13
C ILE A 57 1.74 9.74 7.76
N GLY A 58 0.54 9.34 8.16
CA GLY A 58 -0.68 10.11 7.99
C GLY A 58 -1.50 9.98 9.27
N LYS A 59 -2.13 11.08 9.69
CA LYS A 59 -3.13 11.05 10.76
C LYS A 59 -4.29 10.13 10.38
#